data_AF-A0A9N9SQ37-F1
#
_entry.id   AF-A0A9N9SQ37-F1
#
_cell.length_a   1.000
_cell.length_b   1.000
_cell.length_c   1.000
_cell.angle_alpha   90.00
_cell.angle_beta   90.00
_cell.angle_gamma   90.00
#
_symmetry.space_group_name_H-M   'P 1'
#
loop_
_entity.id
_entity.type
_entity.pdbx_description
1 polymer ?
#
loop_
_entity_poly.entity_id
_entity_poly.type
_entity_poly.pdbx_seq_one_letter_code
_entity_poly.pdbx_strand_id
1 'polypeptide(L)'
;MTNFIDNHNPKFLLDSQQFTDLVENTHGSSDVLSIAKDYALHIPSLIEMINEIHSQAEDQNMKIKCTRLSKKLTTQLLEHVGSSD
;
A
#
# COMPACT_ATOMS: atom_id res chain seq x y z
N MET A 1 -9.57 10.86 -6.94
CA MET A 1 -9.00 9.80 -6.09
C MET A 1 -8.95 10.18 -4.61
N THR A 2 -8.54 11.42 -4.28
CA THR A 2 -8.62 12.03 -2.95
C THR A 2 -9.99 11.78 -2.30
N ASN A 3 -11.07 12.11 -3.03
CA ASN A 3 -12.44 11.90 -2.55
C ASN A 3 -12.86 10.43 -2.32
N PHE A 4 -12.21 9.44 -2.94
CA PHE A 4 -12.57 8.03 -2.72
C PHE A 4 -11.96 7.52 -1.42
N ILE A 5 -10.67 7.76 -1.22
CA ILE A 5 -9.95 7.27 -0.04
C ILE A 5 -10.49 7.96 1.22
N ASP A 6 -10.66 9.28 1.19
CA ASP A 6 -11.06 10.06 2.37
C ASP A 6 -12.52 9.82 2.79
N ASN A 7 -13.38 9.42 1.85
CA ASN A 7 -14.80 9.17 2.10
C ASN A 7 -15.16 7.67 2.12
N HIS A 8 -14.18 6.77 2.10
CA HIS A 8 -14.42 5.34 2.09
C HIS A 8 -15.12 4.88 3.39
N ASN A 9 -16.08 3.96 3.27
CA ASN A 9 -16.78 3.37 4.40
C ASN A 9 -16.83 1.85 4.24
N PRO A 10 -16.19 1.06 5.13
CA PRO A 10 -15.49 1.46 6.34
C PRO A 10 -14.23 2.31 6.08
N LYS A 11 -13.85 3.17 7.02
CA LYS A 11 -12.66 4.03 6.85
C LYS A 11 -11.42 3.19 6.54
N PHE A 12 -10.67 3.63 5.54
CA PHE A 12 -9.36 3.08 5.25
C PHE A 12 -8.35 3.37 6.37
N LEU A 13 -7.28 2.59 6.37
CA LEU A 13 -6.16 2.74 7.31
C LEU A 13 -5.40 4.05 7.11
N LEU A 14 -5.23 4.44 5.84
CA LEU A 14 -4.57 5.68 5.45
C LEU A 14 -5.58 6.61 4.81
N ASP A 15 -5.43 7.91 5.07
CA ASP A 15 -6.08 8.93 4.25
C ASP A 15 -5.37 9.09 2.89
N SER A 16 -5.93 9.91 2.01
CA SER A 16 -5.39 10.11 0.67
C SER A 16 -3.99 10.74 0.66
N GLN A 17 -3.66 11.57 1.64
CA GLN A 17 -2.36 12.20 1.76
C GLN A 17 -1.31 11.16 2.19
N GLN A 18 -1.58 10.44 3.27
CA GLN A 18 -0.74 9.36 3.77
C GLN A 18 -0.50 8.28 2.71
N PHE A 19 -1.54 7.92 1.95
CA PHE A 19 -1.40 6.98 0.84
C PHE A 19 -0.50 7.51 -0.27
N THR A 20 -0.64 8.79 -0.62
CA THR A 20 0.20 9.43 -1.64
C THR A 20 1.66 9.44 -1.18
N ASP A 21 1.92 9.87 0.06
CA ASP A 21 3.25 9.91 0.65
C ASP A 21 3.89 8.52 0.70
N LEU A 22 3.13 7.48 1.06
CA LEU A 22 3.59 6.09 1.04
C LEU A 22 4.03 5.67 -0.37
N VAL A 23 3.23 5.95 -1.39
CA VAL A 23 3.53 5.59 -2.77
C VAL A 23 4.78 6.32 -3.29
N GLU A 24 4.98 7.56 -2.87
CA GLU A 24 6.16 8.36 -3.23
C GLU A 24 7.42 7.86 -2.50
N ASN A 25 7.34 7.63 -1.18
CA ASN A 25 8.47 7.18 -0.37
C ASN A 25 8.91 5.75 -0.71
N THR A 26 8.00 4.90 -1.17
CA THR A 26 8.33 3.53 -1.61
C THR A 26 8.86 3.48 -3.05
N HIS A 27 8.81 4.59 -3.79
CA HIS A 27 9.30 4.65 -5.16
C HIS A 27 10.82 4.46 -5.21
N GLY A 28 11.29 3.49 -6.00
CA GLY A 28 12.72 3.16 -6.09
C GLY A 28 13.32 2.47 -4.86
N SER A 29 12.61 2.40 -3.73
CA SER A 29 13.09 1.74 -2.52
C SER A 29 13.16 0.21 -2.69
N SER A 30 14.24 -0.37 -2.18
CA SER A 30 14.41 -1.82 -1.98
C SER A 30 13.81 -2.30 -0.66
N ASP A 31 13.60 -1.42 0.32
CA ASP A 31 13.00 -1.72 1.61
C ASP A 31 11.63 -1.05 1.72
N VAL A 32 10.63 -1.70 1.14
CA VAL A 32 9.26 -1.16 1.09
C VAL A 32 8.49 -1.52 2.36
N LEU A 33 8.80 -2.67 2.96
CA LEU A 33 8.16 -3.14 4.17
C LEU A 33 8.46 -2.24 5.37
N SER A 34 9.72 -1.81 5.57
CA SER A 34 10.04 -0.88 6.67
C SER A 34 9.34 0.46 6.49
N ILE A 35 9.36 1.03 5.28
CA ILE A 35 8.67 2.30 4.99
C ILE A 35 7.17 2.16 5.26
N ALA A 36 6.54 1.07 4.80
CA ALA A 36 5.11 0.87 5.02
C ALA A 36 4.72 0.74 6.50
N LYS A 37 5.62 0.22 7.36
CA LYS A 37 5.41 0.13 8.81
C LYS A 37 5.36 1.49 9.49
N ASP A 38 5.94 2.55 8.89
CA ASP A 38 5.81 3.92 9.40
C ASP A 38 4.39 4.49 9.21
N TYR A 39 3.62 3.92 8.27
CA TYR A 39 2.26 4.34 7.96
C TYR A 39 1.20 3.42 8.58
N ALA A 40 1.44 2.11 8.59
CA ALA A 40 0.48 1.13 9.10
C ALA A 40 1.19 -0.04 9.78
N LEU A 41 0.80 -0.34 11.02
CA LEU A 41 1.32 -1.49 11.77
C LEU A 41 0.84 -2.83 11.20
N HIS A 42 -0.38 -2.88 10.64
CA HIS A 42 -0.96 -4.10 10.08
C HIS A 42 -0.83 -4.14 8.55
N ILE A 43 0.31 -4.64 8.09
CA ILE A 43 0.66 -4.73 6.66
C ILE A 43 -0.35 -5.51 5.81
N PRO A 44 -0.93 -6.65 6.26
CA PRO A 44 -1.94 -7.35 5.47
C PRO A 44 -3.15 -6.47 5.13
N SER A 45 -3.66 -5.70 6.09
CA SER A 45 -4.79 -4.79 5.83
C SER A 45 -4.39 -3.58 5.00
N LEU A 46 -3.12 -3.15 5.05
CA LEU A 46 -2.61 -2.15 4.12
C LEU A 46 -2.62 -2.68 2.67
N ILE A 47 -2.23 -3.95 2.46
CA ILE A 47 -2.29 -4.60 1.16
C ILE A 47 -3.74 -4.71 0.65
N GLU A 48 -4.69 -5.05 1.52
CA GLU A 48 -6.12 -5.07 1.21
C GLU A 48 -6.60 -3.70 0.72
N MET A 49 -6.29 -2.64 1.48
CA MET A 49 -6.59 -1.26 1.09
C MET A 49 -5.98 -0.89 -0.27
N ILE A 50 -4.69 -1.23 -0.53
CA ILE A 50 -4.03 -0.95 -1.81
C ILE A 50 -4.75 -1.67 -2.97
N ASN A 51 -5.17 -2.91 -2.77
CA ASN A 51 -5.89 -3.69 -3.78
C ASN A 51 -7.30 -3.12 -4.04
N GLU A 52 -7.96 -2.60 -3.01
CA GLU A 52 -9.26 -1.94 -3.16
C GLU A 52 -9.13 -0.64 -3.96
N ILE A 53 -8.16 0.22 -3.61
CA ILE A 53 -7.82 1.43 -4.38
C ILE A 53 -7.47 1.07 -5.83
N HIS A 54 -6.71 0.01 -6.06
CA HIS A 54 -6.38 -0.47 -7.40
C HIS A 54 -7.63 -0.81 -8.22
N SER A 55 -8.63 -1.46 -7.61
CA SER A 55 -9.85 -1.88 -8.30
C SER A 55 -10.73 -0.69 -8.70
N GLN A 56 -10.72 0.38 -7.90
CA GLN A 56 -11.50 1.60 -8.12
C GLN A 56 -10.75 2.69 -8.89
N ALA A 57 -9.42 2.54 -9.06
CA ALA A 57 -8.63 3.51 -9.80
C ALA A 57 -9.04 3.52 -11.28
N GLU A 58 -9.39 4.68 -11.81
CA GLU A 58 -9.58 4.86 -13.26
C GLU A 58 -8.24 5.15 -13.96
N ASP A 59 -7.31 5.76 -13.24
CA ASP A 59 -6.00 6.15 -13.72
C ASP A 59 -5.04 4.93 -13.82
N GLN A 60 -4.52 4.71 -15.03
CA GLN A 60 -3.63 3.57 -15.31
C GLN A 60 -2.29 3.66 -14.56
N ASN A 61 -1.74 4.87 -14.38
CA ASN A 61 -0.51 5.08 -13.64
C ASN A 61 -0.71 4.72 -12.16
N MET A 62 -1.88 5.05 -11.60
CA MET A 62 -2.23 4.65 -10.25
C MET A 62 -2.36 3.14 -10.11
N LYS A 63 -3.03 2.46 -11.06
CA LYS A 63 -3.10 0.99 -11.05
C LYS A 63 -1.69 0.39 -11.00
N ILE A 64 -0.79 0.87 -11.85
CA ILE A 64 0.61 0.40 -11.88
C ILE A 64 1.30 0.62 -10.52
N LYS A 65 1.12 1.79 -9.91
CA LYS A 65 1.68 2.11 -8.58
C LYS A 65 1.16 1.14 -7.52
N CYS A 66 -0.16 0.93 -7.44
CA CYS A 66 -0.77 -0.01 -6.49
C CYS A 66 -0.30 -1.45 -6.73
N THR A 67 -0.27 -1.93 -7.98
CA THR A 67 0.21 -3.28 -8.31
C THR A 67 1.66 -3.48 -7.85
N ARG A 68 2.54 -2.51 -8.13
CA ARG A 68 3.96 -2.58 -7.74
C ARG A 68 4.12 -2.60 -6.22
N LEU A 69 3.41 -1.72 -5.52
CA LEU A 69 3.46 -1.62 -4.06
C LEU A 69 2.94 -2.89 -3.39
N SER A 70 1.74 -3.34 -3.78
CA SER A 70 1.11 -4.57 -3.28
C SER A 70 2.00 -5.80 -3.48
N LYS A 71 2.59 -5.95 -4.68
CA LYS A 71 3.52 -7.04 -4.98
C LYS A 71 4.77 -6.99 -4.10
N LYS A 72 5.43 -5.84 -3.99
CA LYS A 72 6.64 -5.70 -3.16
C LYS A 72 6.36 -5.99 -1.68
N LEU A 73 5.27 -5.45 -1.13
CA LEU A 73 4.88 -5.71 0.25
C LEU A 73 4.58 -7.19 0.49
N THR A 74 3.86 -7.84 -0.42
CA THR A 74 3.54 -9.27 -0.32
C THR A 74 4.80 -10.12 -0.34
N THR A 75 5.73 -9.85 -1.27
CA THR A 75 7.00 -10.58 -1.36
C THR A 75 7.84 -10.40 -0.10
N GLN A 76 8.06 -9.17 0.35
CA GLN A 76 8.88 -8.90 1.54
C GLN A 76 8.23 -9.43 2.82
N LEU A 77 6.90 -9.40 2.92
CA LEU A 77 6.19 -9.98 4.06
C LEU A 77 6.39 -11.50 4.13
N LEU A 78 6.30 -12.20 2.98
CA LEU A 78 6.53 -13.64 2.91
C LEU A 78 7.99 -14.00 3.24
N GLU A 79 8.96 -13.24 2.73
CA GLU A 79 10.38 -13.42 3.03
C GLU A 79 10.67 -13.20 4.53
N HIS A 80 10.00 -12.22 5.15
CA HIS A 80 10.16 -11.93 6.57
C HIS A 80 9.55 -13.01 7.47
N VAL A 81 8.39 -13.57 7.10
CA VAL A 81 7.74 -14.68 7.84
C VAL A 81 8.49 -16.00 7.62
N GLY A 82 9.02 -16.25 6.43
CA GLY A 82 9.78 -17.46 6.09
C GLY A 82 11.23 -17.49 6.58
N SER A 83 11.75 -16.38 7.13
CA SER A 83 13.11 -16.31 7.70
C SER A 83 13.16 -16.56 9.21
N SER A 84 12.06 -17.01 9.81
CA SER A 84 12.00 -17.46 11.21
C SER A 84 12.11 -18.99 11.27
N ASP A 85 13.29 -19.51 10.98
CA ASP A 85 13.72 -20.89 11.29
C ASP A 85 14.94 -20.84 12.23
#